data_AF-A0A2E0IYU9-F1
#
_entry.id   AF-A0A2E0IYU9-F1
#
_cell.length_a   1.000
_cell.length_b   1.000
_cell.length_c   1.000
_cell.angle_alpha   90.00
_cell.angle_beta   90.00
_cell.angle_gamma   90.00
#
_symmetry.space_group_name_H-M   'P 1'
#
loop_
_entity.id
_entity.type
_entity.pdbx_description
1 polymer ?
#
loop_
_entity_poly.entity_id
_entity_poly.type
_entity_poly.pdbx_seq_one_letter_code
_entity_poly.pdbx_strand_id
1 'polypeptide(L)'
;MTVRSWVQIDGELVPKHLAPSNERPGATGPNIIVDSIDPFQSQADGKVYTSKSAYRRELKARGYREVGNDRISKPATKPADGDVRRDIEQAIEGAA
;
A
#
# COMPACT_ATOMS: atom_id res chain seq x y z
N MET A 1 -13.72 10.03 23.66
CA MET A 1 -14.18 8.78 23.00
C MET A 1 -12.96 8.00 22.56
N THR A 2 -12.78 6.77 23.05
CA THR A 2 -11.66 5.90 22.66
C THR A 2 -12.10 5.06 21.46
N VAL A 3 -11.56 5.34 20.28
CA VAL A 3 -11.90 4.60 19.05
C VAL A 3 -11.37 3.16 19.18
N ARG A 4 -12.27 2.18 19.21
CA ARG A 4 -11.92 0.75 19.15
C ARG A 4 -11.82 0.32 17.68
N SER A 5 -10.62 0.30 17.16
CA SER A 5 -10.32 -0.20 15.81
C SER A 5 -9.87 -1.66 15.83
N TRP A 6 -10.21 -2.42 14.79
CA TRP A 6 -9.90 -3.85 14.62
C TRP A 6 -9.07 -4.08 13.35
N VAL A 7 -8.31 -5.16 13.30
CA VAL A 7 -7.53 -5.61 12.14
C VAL A 7 -7.84 -7.09 11.89
N GLN A 8 -8.04 -7.48 10.63
CA GLN A 8 -8.25 -8.87 10.26
C GLN A 8 -6.89 -9.57 10.06
N ILE A 9 -6.66 -10.68 10.78
CA ILE A 9 -5.43 -11.49 10.72
C ILE A 9 -5.87 -12.95 10.62
N ASP A 10 -5.42 -13.66 9.56
CA ASP A 10 -5.74 -15.08 9.32
C ASP A 10 -7.25 -15.43 9.38
N GLY A 11 -8.10 -14.46 9.03
CA GLY A 11 -9.55 -14.61 9.04
C GLY A 11 -10.23 -14.15 10.33
N GLU A 12 -9.48 -13.90 11.40
CA GLU A 12 -10.01 -13.45 12.70
C GLU A 12 -9.89 -11.93 12.90
N LEU A 13 -10.84 -11.34 13.63
CA LEU A 13 -10.80 -9.92 14.00
C LEU A 13 -10.09 -9.73 15.34
N VAL A 14 -8.94 -9.05 15.30
CA VAL A 14 -8.12 -8.75 16.48
C VAL A 14 -8.19 -7.25 16.80
N PRO A 15 -8.37 -6.83 18.08
CA PRO A 15 -8.32 -5.41 18.44
C PRO A 15 -6.96 -4.83 18.04
N LYS A 16 -6.95 -3.67 17.38
CA LYS A 16 -5.72 -3.08 16.79
C LYS A 16 -4.58 -2.85 17.80
N HIS A 17 -4.91 -2.60 19.06
CA HIS A 17 -3.92 -2.40 20.13
C HIS A 17 -3.30 -3.73 20.64
N LEU A 18 -3.91 -4.87 20.31
CA LEU A 18 -3.43 -6.22 20.59
C LEU A 18 -2.89 -6.92 19.34
N ALA A 19 -3.16 -6.38 18.16
CA ALA A 19 -2.59 -6.87 16.92
C ALA A 19 -1.05 -6.78 17.00
N PRO A 20 -0.32 -7.80 16.50
CA PRO A 20 1.12 -7.68 16.32
C PRO A 20 1.44 -6.39 15.53
N SER A 21 2.64 -5.83 15.74
CA SER A 21 3.09 -4.67 14.97
C SER A 21 2.94 -4.95 13.47
N ASN A 22 3.01 -3.92 12.61
CA ASN A 22 2.94 -4.08 11.14
C ASN A 22 4.01 -5.03 10.55
N GLU A 23 4.83 -5.65 11.38
CA GLU A 23 5.61 -6.82 11.09
C GLU A 23 4.69 -7.96 10.67
N ARG A 24 4.76 -8.33 9.39
CA ARG A 24 4.06 -9.48 8.85
C ARG A 24 4.46 -10.71 9.68
N PRO A 25 3.50 -11.39 10.36
CA PRO A 25 3.81 -12.63 11.04
C PRO A 25 4.42 -13.63 10.04
N GLY A 26 5.66 -14.05 10.27
CA GLY A 26 6.40 -14.95 9.37
C GLY A 26 7.43 -14.31 8.44
N ALA A 27 7.50 -12.97 8.34
CA ALA A 27 8.59 -12.30 7.64
C ALA A 27 9.86 -12.27 8.52
N THR A 28 10.58 -13.38 8.56
CA THR A 28 11.82 -13.55 9.33
C THR A 28 13.06 -12.91 8.68
N GLY A 29 12.91 -12.27 7.51
CA GLY A 29 14.00 -11.65 6.76
C GLY A 29 13.78 -10.16 6.49
N PRO A 30 14.86 -9.40 6.24
CA PRO A 30 14.74 -7.99 5.88
C PRO A 30 13.93 -7.82 4.58
N ASN A 31 13.03 -6.84 4.56
CA ASN A 31 12.38 -6.42 3.32
C ASN A 31 13.39 -5.63 2.48
N ILE A 32 14.07 -6.29 1.54
CA ILE A 32 15.07 -5.66 0.67
C ILE A 32 14.40 -5.17 -0.61
N ILE A 33 14.38 -3.85 -0.81
CA ILE A 33 14.06 -3.27 -2.11
C ILE A 33 15.35 -3.26 -2.94
N VAL A 34 15.40 -4.13 -3.96
CA VAL A 34 16.58 -4.25 -4.83
C VAL A 34 16.45 -3.28 -6.01
N ASP A 35 17.50 -2.46 -6.22
CA ASP A 35 17.56 -1.50 -7.34
C ASP A 35 17.92 -2.15 -8.68
N SER A 36 18.60 -3.30 -8.64
CA SER A 36 18.98 -4.02 -9.85
C SER A 36 17.78 -4.58 -10.61
N ILE A 37 17.92 -4.64 -11.93
CA ILE A 37 16.98 -5.23 -12.89
C ILE A 37 17.75 -5.94 -13.98
N ASP A 38 17.07 -6.85 -14.67
CA ASP A 38 17.59 -7.45 -15.89
C ASP A 38 17.94 -6.34 -16.90
N PRO A 39 19.11 -6.43 -17.54
CA PRO A 39 19.52 -5.45 -18.54
C PRO A 39 18.47 -5.32 -19.63
N PHE A 40 17.98 -4.11 -19.86
CA PHE A 40 17.06 -3.83 -20.96
C PHE A 40 17.45 -2.54 -21.67
N GLN A 41 17.12 -2.46 -22.96
CA GLN A 41 17.32 -1.24 -23.74
C GLN A 41 16.10 -0.32 -23.60
N SER A 42 16.33 0.91 -23.15
CA SER A 42 15.27 1.91 -23.08
C SER A 42 14.89 2.39 -24.48
N GLN A 43 13.59 2.51 -24.71
CA GLN A 43 13.02 3.08 -25.94
C GLN A 43 13.08 4.61 -25.96
N ALA A 44 13.33 5.26 -24.81
CA ALA A 44 13.37 6.71 -24.73
C ALA A 44 14.74 7.30 -25.12
N ASP A 45 15.82 6.52 -24.97
CA ASP A 45 17.19 6.99 -25.22
C ASP A 45 18.13 5.97 -25.87
N GLY A 46 17.67 4.74 -26.09
CA GLY A 46 18.46 3.66 -26.69
C GLY A 46 19.55 3.07 -25.79
N LYS A 47 19.69 3.52 -24.54
CA LYS A 47 20.71 3.05 -23.59
C LYS A 47 20.26 1.78 -22.88
N VAL A 48 21.23 0.96 -22.46
CA VAL A 48 20.97 -0.23 -21.64
C VAL A 48 21.04 0.14 -20.15
N TYR A 49 20.02 -0.25 -19.39
CA TYR A 49 19.93 -0.01 -17.95
C TYR A 49 19.88 -1.30 -17.16
N THR A 50 20.60 -1.34 -16.04
CA THR A 50 20.58 -2.42 -15.03
C THR A 50 20.10 -1.95 -13.67
N SER A 51 19.75 -0.66 -13.54
CA SER A 51 19.32 0.01 -12.30
C SER A 51 18.02 0.78 -12.54
N LYS A 52 17.00 0.52 -11.70
CA LYS A 52 15.70 1.21 -11.75
C LYS A 52 15.85 2.69 -11.44
N SER A 53 16.64 3.04 -10.42
CA SER A 53 16.87 4.42 -9.99
C SER A 53 17.58 5.24 -11.07
N ALA A 54 18.58 4.67 -11.74
CA ALA A 54 19.28 5.33 -12.84
C ALA A 54 18.33 5.61 -14.02
N TYR A 55 17.50 4.62 -14.39
CA TYR A 55 16.54 4.77 -15.47
C TYR A 55 15.49 5.85 -15.17
N ARG A 56 14.87 5.81 -13.98
CA ARG A 56 13.89 6.82 -13.55
C ARG A 56 14.48 8.23 -13.51
N ARG A 57 15.75 8.37 -13.10
CA ARG A 57 16.44 9.66 -13.07
C ARG A 57 16.61 10.23 -14.48
N GLU A 58 17.01 9.41 -15.45
CA GLU A 58 17.15 9.85 -16.84
C GLU A 58 15.79 10.25 -17.43
N LEU A 59 14.76 9.40 -17.26
CA LEU A 59 13.41 9.70 -17.73
C LEU A 59 12.90 11.03 -17.18
N LYS A 60 13.08 11.25 -15.87
CA LYS A 60 12.71 12.51 -15.21
C LYS A 60 13.49 13.70 -15.76
N ALA A 61 14.80 13.56 -16.00
CA ALA A 61 15.64 14.63 -16.57
C ALA A 61 15.20 15.03 -17.98
N ARG A 62 14.62 14.10 -18.74
CA ARG A 62 14.05 14.32 -20.07
C ARG A 62 12.61 14.84 -20.06
N GLY A 63 12.00 15.01 -18.89
CA GLY A 63 10.63 15.49 -18.74
C GLY A 63 9.55 14.40 -18.84
N TYR A 64 9.90 13.12 -18.84
CA TYR A 64 8.92 12.04 -18.76
C TYR A 64 8.36 11.93 -17.33
N ARG A 65 7.08 11.55 -17.24
CA ARG A 65 6.38 11.31 -15.98
C ARG A 65 6.15 9.80 -15.78
N GLU A 66 6.55 9.28 -14.63
CA GLU A 66 6.22 7.91 -14.20
C GLU A 66 4.75 7.86 -13.75
N VAL A 67 3.97 6.94 -14.32
CA VAL A 67 2.56 6.71 -13.97
C VAL A 67 2.46 5.49 -13.05
N GLY A 68 1.59 5.53 -12.04
CA GLY A 68 1.38 4.42 -11.11
C GLY A 68 2.34 4.39 -9.92
N ASN A 69 3.31 5.30 -9.88
CA ASN A 69 4.15 5.58 -8.70
C ASN A 69 3.70 6.87 -8.00
N ASP A 70 2.40 7.14 -8.01
CA ASP A 70 1.83 8.31 -7.37
C ASP A 70 1.81 8.10 -5.84
N ARG A 71 2.36 9.06 -5.10
CA ARG A 71 2.21 9.08 -3.65
C ARG A 71 0.74 9.37 -3.34
N ILE A 72 0.06 8.40 -2.72
CA ILE A 72 -1.28 8.63 -2.15
C ILE A 72 -1.11 9.64 -1.00
N SER A 73 -1.27 10.91 -1.33
CA SER A 73 -1.08 12.04 -0.41
C SER A 73 -2.32 12.37 0.41
N LYS A 74 -3.48 11.79 0.05
CA LYS A 74 -4.72 11.99 0.78
C LYS A 74 -4.84 10.90 1.84
N PRO A 75 -4.86 11.22 3.14
CA PRO A 75 -5.40 10.28 4.12
C PRO A 75 -6.80 9.91 3.65
N ALA A 76 -7.15 8.61 3.70
CA ALA A 76 -8.50 8.17 3.41
C ALA A 76 -9.46 9.06 4.23
N THR A 77 -10.36 9.77 3.56
CA THR A 77 -11.42 10.53 4.23
C THR A 77 -12.13 9.54 5.13
N LYS A 78 -12.06 9.73 6.45
CA LYS A 78 -12.83 8.89 7.36
C LYS A 78 -14.30 9.01 6.95
N PRO A 79 -15.05 7.92 6.75
CA PRO A 79 -16.48 8.02 6.57
C PRO A 79 -17.05 8.83 7.75
N ALA A 80 -18.01 9.72 7.47
CA ALA A 80 -18.65 10.51 8.52
C ALA A 80 -19.22 9.55 9.57
N ASP A 81 -18.96 9.82 10.85
CA ASP A 81 -19.28 8.94 11.99
C ASP A 81 -20.76 8.52 12.10
N GLY A 82 -21.67 9.12 11.32
CA GLY A 82 -23.11 8.97 11.45
C GLY A 82 -23.72 7.65 10.93
N ASP A 83 -23.11 6.99 9.94
CA ASP A 83 -23.82 5.91 9.20
C ASP A 83 -23.24 4.50 9.41
N VAL A 84 -21.99 4.38 9.88
CA VAL A 84 -21.33 3.07 10.02
C VAL A 84 -22.06 2.13 10.99
N ARG A 85 -22.63 2.69 12.07
CA ARG A 85 -23.37 1.88 13.06
C ARG A 85 -24.67 1.32 12.49
N ARG A 86 -25.44 2.15 11.79
CA ARG A 86 -26.69 1.75 11.15
C ARG A 86 -26.42 0.70 10.06
N ASP A 87 -25.38 0.91 9.27
CA ASP A 87 -25.02 0.01 8.17
C ASP A 87 -24.57 -1.38 8.69
N ILE A 88 -23.86 -1.43 9.83
CA ILE A 88 -23.50 -2.69 10.50
C ILE A 88 -24.73 -3.41 11.06
N GLU A 89 -25.64 -2.68 11.72
CA GLU A 89 -26.87 -3.25 12.27
C GLU A 89 -27.76 -3.85 11.15
N GLN A 90 -27.91 -3.12 10.04
CA GLN A 90 -28.65 -3.62 8.86
C GLN A 90 -28.00 -4.84 8.20
N ALA A 91 -26.67 -4.90 8.13
CA ALA A 91 -25.96 -6.04 7.55
C ALA A 91 -26.09 -7.31 8.41
N ILE A 92 -26.21 -7.17 9.74
CA ILE A 92 -26.44 -8.29 10.66
C ILE A 92 -27.90 -8.76 10.58
N GLU A 93 -28.86 -7.85 10.53
CA GLU A 93 -30.29 -8.18 10.47
C GLU A 93 -30.73 -8.71 9.10
N GLY A 94 -30.16 -8.20 8.01
CA GLY A 94 -30.47 -8.65 6.64
C GLY A 94 -29.81 -9.96 6.21
N ALA A 95 -29.02 -10.59 7.10
CA ALA A 95 -28.36 -11.87 6.87
C ALA A 95 -29.12 -13.08 7.46
N ALA A 96 -30.34 -12.87 7.95
CA ALA A 96 -31.29 -13.88 8.42
C ALA A 96 -32.45 -14.05 7.43
#